data_AF-A0A835YBP2-F1
#
_entry.id   AF-A0A835YBP2-F1
#
_cell.length_a   1.000
_cell.length_b   1.000
_cell.length_c   1.000
_cell.angle_alpha   90.00
_cell.angle_beta   90.00
_cell.angle_gamma   90.00
#
_symmetry.space_group_name_H-M   'P 1'
#
loop_
_entity.id
_entity.type
_entity.pdbx_description
1 polymer ?
#
loop_
_entity_poly.entity_id
_entity_poly.type
_entity_poly.pdbx_seq_one_letter_code
_entity_poly.pdbx_strand_id
1 'polypeptide(L)'
;MRSPRVPVVGLAVAAGIGLAAGGVLVIWRGWSRKGRLQRLRERVDTAFRSIAALPGWSCADACVLLSGGLDSAIVAEVGAQVLGLRTAFTVVCTEDATDLPFAVASSIAAGLQHVVLRIPLQELLRRQLPLVVRATQSFDPMSVRNDLAIAHALSEAAARGFRCAATGDGADELLGGYSFTHRLPPGRWAYSRNRMAQEMTFGSTGIGQQLGMCVASPFTQAGVVKACLALSKDDCVRELPDGSLQGKVPLRELFPRVTSAGRRKDPIEVGCGTTALSRPGFFDELVDDSTFAVEAAFVLEQHGVEIRDKEHLVYYRAFREVFPNGLVPGKPRHGSDPCPKCGYELSSKTQIFCVTCGHYDPQMRAHKRK
;
A
#
# COMPACT_ATOMS: atom_id res chain seq x y z
N MET A 1 31.59 -42.46 16.28
CA MET A 1 30.72 -41.77 15.30
C MET A 1 30.42 -40.38 15.83
N ARG A 2 31.03 -39.33 15.27
CA ARG A 2 30.85 -37.94 15.72
C ARG A 2 29.91 -37.22 14.75
N SER A 3 28.90 -36.55 15.32
CA SER A 3 27.91 -35.68 14.67
C SER A 3 28.55 -34.70 13.67
N PRO A 4 27.95 -34.46 12.49
CA PRO A 4 28.36 -33.35 11.64
C PRO A 4 27.92 -32.03 12.28
N ARG A 5 28.84 -31.07 12.38
CA ARG A 5 28.58 -29.69 12.81
C ARG A 5 27.97 -28.92 11.64
N VAL A 6 26.86 -28.24 11.90
CA VAL A 6 26.27 -27.25 10.97
C VAL A 6 27.22 -26.06 10.86
N PRO A 7 27.58 -25.58 9.65
CA PRO A 7 28.46 -24.43 9.52
C PRO A 7 27.69 -23.14 9.89
N VAL A 8 28.25 -22.39 10.83
CA VAL A 8 27.82 -21.01 11.11
C VAL A 8 28.23 -20.15 9.91
N VAL A 9 27.26 -19.65 9.14
CA VAL A 9 27.50 -18.77 8.00
C VAL A 9 27.90 -17.39 8.52
N GLY A 10 29.18 -17.03 8.35
CA GLY A 10 29.67 -15.70 8.69
C GLY A 10 29.06 -14.62 7.80
N LEU A 11 28.43 -13.60 8.42
CA LEU A 11 27.89 -12.44 7.70
C LEU A 11 29.04 -11.57 7.17
N ALA A 12 29.19 -11.51 5.84
CA ALA A 12 30.23 -10.72 5.18
C ALA A 12 29.92 -9.21 5.24
N VAL A 13 30.71 -8.48 6.02
CA VAL A 13 30.75 -7.02 6.10
C VAL A 13 31.68 -6.50 5.01
N ALA A 14 31.22 -5.55 4.19
CA ALA A 14 32.06 -4.82 3.25
C ALA A 14 32.70 -3.61 3.97
N ALA A 15 34.03 -3.55 3.99
CA ALA A 15 34.75 -2.41 4.57
C ALA A 15 35.05 -1.38 3.49
N GLY A 16 34.65 -0.13 3.71
CA GLY A 16 35.10 1.04 2.95
C GLY A 16 35.96 1.93 3.84
N ILE A 17 37.03 2.51 3.28
CA ILE A 17 37.94 3.42 3.97
C ILE A 17 37.69 4.84 3.46
N GLY A 18 37.48 5.79 4.38
CA GLY A 18 37.40 7.21 4.07
C GLY A 18 38.08 8.06 5.14
N LEU A 19 38.72 9.16 4.73
CA LEU A 19 39.35 10.13 5.62
C LEU A 19 38.33 11.17 6.07
N ALA A 20 38.13 11.32 7.38
CA ALA A 20 37.37 12.44 7.93
C ALA A 20 38.26 13.70 8.05
N ALA A 21 37.65 14.89 7.98
CA ALA A 21 38.33 16.15 8.25
C ALA A 21 38.88 16.12 9.69
N GLY A 22 40.20 15.95 9.83
CA GLY A 22 40.89 15.71 11.10
C GLY A 22 41.83 14.51 11.11
N GLY A 23 41.99 13.76 10.00
CA GLY A 23 43.00 12.70 9.89
C GLY A 23 42.64 11.39 10.59
N VAL A 24 41.40 11.24 11.08
CA VAL A 24 40.90 9.99 11.64
C VAL A 24 40.42 9.10 10.50
N LEU A 25 41.00 7.90 10.39
CA LEU A 25 40.55 6.84 9.49
C LEU A 25 39.21 6.29 10.01
N VAL A 26 38.11 6.63 9.35
CA VAL A 26 36.79 6.08 9.71
C VAL A 26 36.52 4.87 8.84
N ILE A 27 36.56 3.68 9.44
CA ILE A 27 36.16 2.44 8.77
C ILE A 27 34.65 2.34 8.84
N TRP A 28 33.98 2.56 7.71
CA TRP A 28 32.54 2.29 7.60
C TRP A 28 32.36 0.78 7.38
N ARG A 29 31.86 0.09 8.40
CA ARG A 29 31.43 -1.31 8.28
C ARG A 29 30.06 -1.38 7.63
N GLY A 30 30.04 -1.23 6.31
CA GLY A 30 28.85 -1.45 5.50
C GLY A 30 28.56 -2.95 5.34
N TRP A 31 27.31 -3.32 5.19
CA TRP A 31 26.96 -4.70 4.83
C TRP A 31 27.21 -4.91 3.34
N SER A 32 27.73 -6.06 2.91
CA SER A 32 27.70 -6.43 1.49
C SER A 32 26.25 -6.51 0.98
N ARG A 33 25.99 -6.38 -0.33
CA ARG A 33 24.63 -6.54 -0.90
C ARG A 33 24.01 -7.88 -0.47
N LYS A 34 24.77 -8.97 -0.59
CA LYS A 34 24.36 -10.31 -0.14
C LYS A 34 23.98 -10.30 1.35
N GLY A 35 24.79 -9.68 2.19
CA GLY A 35 24.50 -9.55 3.63
C GLY A 35 23.24 -8.72 3.92
N ARG A 36 22.98 -7.64 3.16
CA ARG A 36 21.76 -6.84 3.29
C ARG A 36 20.51 -7.65 2.89
N LEU A 37 20.56 -8.40 1.80
CA LEU A 37 19.45 -9.25 1.36
C LEU A 37 19.17 -10.40 2.33
N GLN A 38 20.22 -11.05 2.86
CA GLN A 38 20.05 -12.08 3.88
C GLN A 38 19.37 -11.53 5.13
N ARG A 39 19.79 -10.35 5.60
CA ARG A 39 19.13 -9.67 6.72
C ARG A 39 17.67 -9.33 6.41
N LEU A 40 17.36 -8.87 5.20
CA LEU A 40 15.97 -8.63 4.80
C LEU A 40 15.16 -9.94 4.87
N ARG A 41 15.69 -11.05 4.35
CA ARG A 41 15.03 -12.35 4.41
C ARG A 41 14.72 -12.79 5.83
N GLU A 42 15.71 -12.75 6.72
CA GLU A 42 15.55 -13.08 8.13
C GLU A 42 14.47 -12.22 8.81
N ARG A 43 14.40 -10.93 8.45
CA ARG A 43 13.40 -10.00 8.99
C ARG A 43 12.01 -10.26 8.45
N VAL A 44 11.87 -10.62 7.18
CA VAL A 44 10.58 -11.04 6.59
C VAL A 44 10.10 -12.33 7.26
N ASP A 45 10.95 -13.35 7.40
CA ASP A 45 10.59 -14.61 8.07
C ASP A 45 10.20 -14.36 9.54
N THR A 46 10.90 -13.45 10.22
CA THR A 46 10.57 -13.04 11.59
C THR A 46 9.24 -12.27 11.65
N ALA A 47 8.97 -11.41 10.66
CA ALA A 47 7.73 -10.66 10.60
C ALA A 47 6.49 -11.56 10.52
N PHE A 48 6.53 -12.63 9.72
CA PHE A 48 5.44 -13.61 9.71
C PHE A 48 5.24 -14.27 11.08
N ARG A 49 6.31 -14.67 11.77
CA ARG A 49 6.20 -15.23 13.13
C ARG A 49 5.67 -14.21 14.14
N SER A 50 6.08 -12.95 14.03
CA SER A 50 5.57 -11.86 14.87
C SER A 50 4.08 -11.64 14.65
N ILE A 51 3.58 -11.72 13.41
CA ILE A 51 2.16 -11.60 13.09
C ILE A 51 1.34 -12.71 13.74
N ALA A 52 1.81 -13.96 13.66
CA ALA A 52 1.14 -15.09 14.33
C ALA A 52 1.01 -14.92 15.86
N ALA A 53 1.87 -14.07 16.45
CA ALA A 53 1.89 -13.80 17.89
C ALA A 53 1.18 -12.48 18.26
N LEU A 54 0.58 -11.76 17.30
CA LEU A 54 -0.13 -10.51 17.60
C LEU A 54 -1.36 -10.76 18.49
N PRO A 55 -1.63 -9.90 19.47
CA PRO A 55 -2.90 -9.91 20.18
C PRO A 55 -4.06 -9.76 19.18
N GLY A 56 -4.98 -10.74 19.17
CA GLY A 56 -6.12 -10.77 18.25
C GLY A 56 -5.88 -11.52 16.94
N TRP A 57 -4.66 -12.00 16.67
CA TRP A 57 -4.42 -12.90 15.54
C TRP A 57 -4.88 -14.33 15.87
N SER A 58 -5.74 -14.90 15.02
CA SER A 58 -6.19 -16.29 15.06
C SER A 58 -5.83 -16.96 13.74
N CYS A 59 -4.91 -17.94 13.77
CA CYS A 59 -4.53 -18.67 12.56
C CYS A 59 -5.69 -19.48 11.96
N ALA A 60 -6.64 -19.94 12.79
CA ALA A 60 -7.81 -20.69 12.33
C ALA A 60 -8.77 -19.82 11.49
N ASP A 61 -8.80 -18.51 11.76
CA ASP A 61 -9.74 -17.56 11.17
C ASP A 61 -9.00 -16.49 10.34
N ALA A 62 -7.82 -16.83 9.81
CA ALA A 62 -6.99 -15.95 9.01
C ALA A 62 -7.09 -16.24 7.50
N CYS A 63 -7.26 -15.18 6.72
CA CYS A 63 -7.22 -15.22 5.25
C CYS A 63 -6.11 -14.34 4.68
N VAL A 64 -5.91 -14.39 3.37
CA VAL A 64 -5.06 -13.45 2.61
C VAL A 64 -5.90 -12.66 1.62
N LEU A 65 -5.64 -11.35 1.51
CA LEU A 65 -6.09 -10.57 0.36
C LEU A 65 -5.07 -10.73 -0.77
N LEU A 66 -5.50 -11.37 -1.87
CA LEU A 66 -4.62 -11.84 -2.93
C LEU A 66 -4.93 -11.13 -4.25
N SER A 67 -4.12 -10.14 -4.62
CA SER A 67 -4.16 -9.55 -5.97
C SER A 67 -3.38 -10.38 -7.00
N GLY A 68 -2.56 -11.33 -6.53
CA GLY A 68 -1.58 -11.98 -7.40
C GLY A 68 -0.45 -11.04 -7.83
N GLY A 69 -0.33 -9.84 -7.25
CA GLY A 69 0.91 -9.06 -7.29
C GLY A 69 2.00 -9.73 -6.46
N LEU A 70 3.27 -9.42 -6.74
CA LEU A 70 4.45 -9.99 -6.06
C LEU A 70 4.28 -10.07 -4.54
N ASP A 71 3.82 -8.99 -3.92
CA ASP A 71 3.80 -8.83 -2.48
C ASP A 71 2.75 -9.74 -1.84
N SER A 72 1.52 -9.70 -2.37
CA SER A 72 0.43 -10.60 -1.92
C SER A 72 0.71 -12.07 -2.21
N ALA A 73 1.44 -12.39 -3.30
CA ALA A 73 1.82 -13.76 -3.63
C ALA A 73 2.88 -14.31 -2.66
N ILE A 74 3.86 -13.49 -2.24
CA ILE A 74 4.77 -13.85 -1.14
C ILE A 74 4.00 -14.09 0.15
N VAL A 75 3.03 -13.22 0.47
CA VAL A 75 2.19 -13.37 1.66
C VAL A 75 1.35 -14.65 1.60
N ALA A 76 0.79 -15.00 0.43
CA ALA A 76 0.05 -16.24 0.25
C ALA A 76 0.95 -17.47 0.48
N GLU A 77 2.09 -17.57 -0.22
CA GLU A 77 2.95 -18.76 -0.16
C GLU A 77 3.62 -18.94 1.21
N VAL A 78 4.20 -17.87 1.76
CA VAL A 78 4.89 -17.93 3.07
C VAL A 78 3.87 -17.96 4.20
N GLY A 79 2.77 -17.20 4.08
CA GLY A 79 1.70 -17.16 5.08
C GLY A 79 0.95 -18.48 5.20
N ALA A 80 0.74 -19.22 4.11
CA ALA A 80 0.17 -20.56 4.18
C ALA A 80 0.97 -21.49 5.11
N GLN A 81 2.30 -21.36 5.11
CA GLN A 81 3.21 -22.19 5.92
C GLN A 81 3.34 -21.69 7.36
N VAL A 82 3.42 -20.36 7.56
CA VAL A 82 3.78 -19.76 8.87
C VAL A 82 2.57 -19.23 9.63
N LEU A 83 1.59 -18.65 8.93
CA LEU A 83 0.37 -18.07 9.52
C LEU A 83 -0.83 -19.04 9.45
N GLY A 84 -0.67 -20.20 8.81
CA GLY A 84 -1.74 -21.18 8.65
C GLY A 84 -2.86 -20.73 7.70
N LEU A 85 -2.59 -19.77 6.81
CA LEU A 85 -3.58 -19.26 5.86
C LEU A 85 -4.12 -20.40 4.99
N ARG A 86 -5.44 -20.51 4.86
CA ARG A 86 -6.11 -21.51 4.02
C ARG A 86 -6.99 -20.94 2.93
N THR A 87 -7.35 -19.66 3.03
CA THR A 87 -8.29 -19.01 2.11
C THR A 87 -7.73 -17.70 1.60
N ALA A 88 -7.86 -17.48 0.30
CA ALA A 88 -7.48 -16.25 -0.39
C ALA A 88 -8.72 -15.57 -0.99
N PHE A 89 -8.78 -14.24 -0.89
CA PHE A 89 -9.83 -13.42 -1.50
C PHE A 89 -9.25 -12.52 -2.59
N THR A 90 -9.88 -12.51 -3.77
CA THR A 90 -9.54 -11.62 -4.89
C THR A 90 -10.79 -10.92 -5.38
N VAL A 91 -10.72 -9.61 -5.58
CA VAL A 91 -11.82 -8.82 -6.13
C VAL A 91 -11.58 -8.54 -7.60
N VAL A 92 -12.62 -8.69 -8.41
CA VAL A 92 -12.61 -8.44 -9.86
C VAL A 92 -13.84 -7.63 -10.23
N CYS A 93 -13.64 -6.41 -10.74
CA CYS A 93 -14.73 -5.46 -11.03
C CYS A 93 -15.04 -5.33 -12.52
N THR A 94 -14.07 -5.62 -13.38
CA THR A 94 -14.19 -5.51 -14.84
C THR A 94 -13.47 -6.67 -15.52
N GLU A 95 -13.73 -6.85 -16.81
CA GLU A 95 -13.03 -7.84 -17.64
C GLU A 95 -11.57 -7.44 -17.92
N ASP A 96 -11.27 -6.13 -17.90
CA ASP A 96 -9.92 -5.59 -18.07
C ASP A 96 -8.99 -5.83 -16.85
N ALA A 97 -9.54 -6.34 -15.74
CA ALA A 97 -8.81 -6.60 -14.51
C ALA A 97 -7.69 -7.63 -14.73
N THR A 98 -6.45 -7.25 -14.40
CA THR A 98 -5.27 -8.07 -14.71
C THR A 98 -4.88 -9.04 -13.59
N ASP A 99 -5.48 -8.93 -12.41
CA ASP A 99 -5.05 -9.68 -11.22
C ASP A 99 -5.43 -11.16 -11.26
N LEU A 100 -6.61 -11.49 -11.78
CA LEU A 100 -7.22 -12.80 -11.59
C LEU A 100 -6.33 -13.98 -12.03
N PRO A 101 -5.70 -13.99 -13.22
CA PRO A 101 -4.85 -15.12 -13.62
C PRO A 101 -3.67 -15.35 -12.67
N PHE A 102 -3.07 -14.26 -12.17
CA PHE A 102 -1.95 -14.35 -11.23
C PHE A 102 -2.40 -14.74 -9.82
N ALA A 103 -3.57 -14.26 -9.39
CA ALA A 103 -4.15 -14.64 -8.11
C ALA A 103 -4.49 -16.13 -8.08
N VAL A 104 -5.11 -16.67 -9.15
CA VAL A 104 -5.40 -18.10 -9.29
C VAL A 104 -4.12 -18.94 -9.23
N ALA A 105 -3.11 -18.55 -10.00
CA ALA A 105 -1.84 -19.27 -10.01
C ALA A 105 -1.12 -19.22 -8.65
N SER A 106 -1.15 -18.06 -7.97
CA SER A 106 -0.58 -17.89 -6.63
C SER A 106 -1.34 -18.71 -5.58
N SER A 107 -2.67 -18.78 -5.64
CA SER A 107 -3.45 -19.60 -4.71
C SER A 107 -3.21 -21.08 -4.90
N ILE A 108 -3.06 -21.55 -6.16
CA ILE A 108 -2.69 -22.93 -6.46
C ILE A 108 -1.30 -23.25 -5.90
N ALA A 109 -0.31 -22.38 -6.16
CA ALA A 109 1.06 -22.56 -5.67
C ALA A 109 1.13 -22.60 -4.14
N ALA A 110 0.30 -21.79 -3.46
CA ALA A 110 0.23 -21.73 -2.01
C ALA A 110 -0.69 -22.80 -1.37
N GLY A 111 -1.44 -23.57 -2.16
CA GLY A 111 -2.41 -24.56 -1.66
C GLY A 111 -3.60 -23.94 -0.92
N LEU A 112 -4.06 -22.77 -1.37
CA LEU A 112 -5.16 -22.02 -0.76
C LEU A 112 -6.48 -22.27 -1.48
N GLN A 113 -7.57 -22.33 -0.72
CA GLN A 113 -8.91 -22.17 -1.28
C GLN A 113 -9.06 -20.73 -1.80
N HIS A 114 -9.31 -20.58 -3.10
CA HIS A 114 -9.43 -19.27 -3.73
C HIS A 114 -10.89 -18.85 -3.86
N VAL A 115 -11.23 -17.71 -3.27
CA VAL A 115 -12.53 -17.05 -3.40
C VAL A 115 -12.39 -15.83 -4.31
N VAL A 116 -13.02 -15.90 -5.47
CA VAL A 116 -13.08 -14.79 -6.43
C VAL A 116 -14.40 -14.05 -6.26
N LEU A 117 -14.31 -12.77 -5.88
CA LEU A 117 -15.43 -11.87 -5.67
C LEU A 117 -15.61 -11.01 -6.91
N ARG A 118 -16.61 -11.34 -7.73
CA ARG A 118 -16.97 -10.54 -8.91
C ARG A 118 -18.08 -9.58 -8.53
N ILE A 119 -17.85 -8.28 -8.71
CA ILE A 119 -18.80 -7.23 -8.31
C ILE A 119 -18.81 -6.07 -9.32
N PRO A 120 -19.99 -5.64 -9.83
CA PRO A 120 -20.07 -4.45 -10.66
C PRO A 120 -19.66 -3.18 -9.92
N LEU A 121 -19.06 -2.23 -10.62
CA LEU A 121 -18.52 -0.99 -10.03
C LEU A 121 -19.57 -0.15 -9.29
N GLN A 122 -20.78 0.00 -9.84
CA GLN A 122 -21.88 0.73 -9.20
C GLN A 122 -22.27 0.09 -7.86
N GLU A 123 -22.33 -1.24 -7.83
CA GLU A 123 -22.67 -1.98 -6.61
C GLU A 123 -21.52 -1.94 -5.59
N LEU A 124 -20.27 -1.99 -6.06
CA LEU A 124 -19.09 -1.82 -5.22
C LEU A 124 -19.12 -0.45 -4.53
N LEU A 125 -19.35 0.62 -5.29
CA LEU A 125 -19.47 1.99 -4.77
C LEU A 125 -20.57 2.06 -3.70
N ARG A 126 -21.78 1.63 -4.06
CA ARG A 126 -22.95 1.69 -3.16
C ARG A 126 -22.72 0.94 -1.85
N ARG A 127 -22.08 -0.22 -1.89
CA ARG A 127 -21.85 -1.06 -0.70
C ARG A 127 -20.68 -0.58 0.17
N GLN A 128 -19.59 -0.14 -0.45
CA GLN A 128 -18.31 0.00 0.24
C GLN A 128 -17.90 1.44 0.51
N LEU A 129 -18.37 2.41 -0.27
CA LEU A 129 -17.94 3.81 -0.16
C LEU A 129 -18.14 4.39 1.26
N PRO A 130 -19.29 4.20 1.95
CA PRO A 130 -19.44 4.71 3.30
C PRO A 130 -18.46 4.10 4.31
N LEU A 131 -18.12 2.81 4.17
CA LEU A 131 -17.14 2.13 5.01
C LEU A 131 -15.73 2.66 4.74
N VAL A 132 -15.35 2.78 3.48
CA VAL A 132 -14.06 3.33 3.05
C VAL A 132 -13.88 4.75 3.60
N VAL A 133 -14.85 5.63 3.35
CA VAL A 133 -14.84 7.02 3.82
C VAL A 133 -14.71 7.08 5.35
N ARG A 134 -15.44 6.23 6.09
CA ARG A 134 -15.38 6.20 7.56
C ARG A 134 -14.02 5.76 8.07
N ALA A 135 -13.43 4.74 7.44
CA ALA A 135 -12.15 4.15 7.83
C ALA A 135 -10.96 5.03 7.47
N THR A 136 -10.97 5.64 6.29
CA THR A 136 -9.83 6.42 5.76
C THR A 136 -9.97 7.91 6.02
N GLN A 137 -11.18 8.36 6.38
CA GLN A 137 -11.52 9.77 6.54
C GLN A 137 -11.15 10.59 5.30
N SER A 138 -11.38 10.01 4.12
CA SER A 138 -10.92 10.55 2.84
C SER A 138 -12.00 10.45 1.77
N PHE A 139 -11.95 11.41 0.86
CA PHE A 139 -12.67 11.46 -0.41
C PHE A 139 -11.68 11.68 -1.58
N ASP A 140 -10.40 11.33 -1.37
CA ASP A 140 -9.39 11.27 -2.43
C ASP A 140 -9.73 10.18 -3.46
N PRO A 141 -9.97 10.52 -4.73
CA PRO A 141 -10.32 9.52 -5.73
C PRO A 141 -9.27 8.43 -5.97
N MET A 142 -7.98 8.73 -5.82
CA MET A 142 -6.92 7.72 -6.00
C MET A 142 -6.99 6.66 -4.88
N SER A 143 -6.99 7.09 -3.62
CA SER A 143 -7.03 6.16 -2.49
C SER A 143 -8.35 5.41 -2.42
N VAL A 144 -9.48 6.11 -2.59
CA VAL A 144 -10.83 5.51 -2.52
C VAL A 144 -10.99 4.37 -3.53
N ARG A 145 -10.53 4.51 -4.78
CA ARG A 145 -10.64 3.44 -5.78
C ARG A 145 -9.92 2.15 -5.38
N ASN A 146 -8.76 2.27 -4.73
CA ASN A 146 -8.01 1.12 -4.21
C ASN A 146 -8.72 0.52 -2.99
N ASP A 147 -9.15 1.37 -2.07
CA ASP A 147 -9.76 0.97 -0.80
C ASP A 147 -11.16 0.37 -0.95
N LEU A 148 -11.91 0.71 -2.00
CA LEU A 148 -13.21 0.06 -2.32
C LEU A 148 -13.04 -1.45 -2.51
N ALA A 149 -12.03 -1.87 -3.28
CA ALA A 149 -11.75 -3.28 -3.53
C ALA A 149 -11.29 -3.99 -2.24
N ILE A 150 -10.42 -3.34 -1.46
CA ILE A 150 -9.96 -3.85 -0.16
C ILE A 150 -11.15 -4.01 0.80
N ALA A 151 -12.02 -3.01 0.88
CA ALA A 151 -13.20 -3.02 1.74
C ALA A 151 -14.19 -4.12 1.36
N HIS A 152 -14.40 -4.36 0.07
CA HIS A 152 -15.22 -5.47 -0.36
C HIS A 152 -14.64 -6.82 0.06
N ALA A 153 -13.34 -7.04 -0.16
CA ALA A 153 -12.67 -8.28 0.21
C ALA A 153 -12.72 -8.55 1.72
N LEU A 154 -12.46 -7.52 2.54
CA LEU A 154 -12.52 -7.62 4.00
C LEU A 154 -13.95 -7.82 4.50
N SER A 155 -14.94 -7.12 3.92
CA SER A 155 -16.35 -7.29 4.30
C SER A 155 -16.84 -8.72 4.02
N GLU A 156 -16.49 -9.27 2.86
CA GLU A 156 -16.84 -10.65 2.49
C GLU A 156 -16.10 -11.68 3.35
N ALA A 157 -14.84 -11.42 3.71
CA ALA A 157 -14.09 -12.26 4.65
C ALA A 157 -14.73 -12.23 6.05
N ALA A 158 -15.03 -11.05 6.59
CA ALA A 158 -15.69 -10.90 7.88
C ALA A 158 -17.06 -11.60 7.92
N ALA A 159 -17.86 -11.45 6.86
CA ALA A 159 -19.17 -12.11 6.72
C ALA A 159 -19.06 -13.65 6.69
N ARG A 160 -17.93 -14.19 6.23
CA ARG A 160 -17.61 -15.63 6.23
C ARG A 160 -16.95 -16.12 7.53
N GLY A 161 -16.86 -15.26 8.55
CA GLY A 161 -16.34 -15.61 9.87
C GLY A 161 -14.85 -15.36 10.06
N PHE A 162 -14.11 -14.93 9.03
CA PHE A 162 -12.70 -14.58 9.19
C PHE A 162 -12.55 -13.40 10.15
N ARG A 163 -11.54 -13.46 11.01
CA ARG A 163 -11.20 -12.42 11.99
C ARG A 163 -9.85 -11.78 11.70
N CYS A 164 -9.02 -12.41 10.87
CA CYS A 164 -7.70 -11.93 10.54
C CYS A 164 -7.48 -11.89 9.03
N ALA A 165 -6.75 -10.90 8.54
CA ALA A 165 -6.36 -10.83 7.13
C ALA A 165 -4.89 -10.45 6.99
N ALA A 166 -4.15 -11.21 6.18
CA ALA A 166 -2.81 -10.88 5.76
C ALA A 166 -2.83 -10.08 4.44
N THR A 167 -2.03 -9.02 4.36
CA THR A 167 -1.91 -8.17 3.16
C THR A 167 -0.45 -7.98 2.75
N GLY A 168 -0.24 -7.51 1.52
CA GLY A 168 1.08 -7.17 0.97
C GLY A 168 1.49 -5.71 1.17
N ASP A 169 0.81 -4.97 2.05
CA ASP A 169 0.97 -3.52 2.22
C ASP A 169 2.40 -3.14 2.63
N GLY A 170 2.91 -2.01 2.15
CA GLY A 170 4.23 -1.45 2.52
C GLY A 170 5.40 -1.86 1.64
N ALA A 171 5.27 -2.94 0.86
CA ALA A 171 6.37 -3.40 0.00
C ALA A 171 6.73 -2.38 -1.09
N ASP A 172 5.75 -1.73 -1.70
CA ASP A 172 5.96 -0.76 -2.79
C ASP A 172 6.69 0.50 -2.29
N GLU A 173 6.28 1.04 -1.15
CA GLU A 173 6.87 2.22 -0.51
C GLU A 173 8.33 1.98 -0.13
N LEU A 174 8.62 0.79 0.40
CA LEU A 174 9.93 0.47 0.98
C LEU A 174 10.96 0.00 -0.05
N LEU A 175 10.54 -0.65 -1.13
CA LEU A 175 11.43 -1.35 -2.05
C LEU A 175 11.33 -0.83 -3.50
N GLY A 176 10.83 0.39 -3.68
CA GLY A 176 10.81 1.08 -4.96
C GLY A 176 9.80 0.48 -5.93
N GLY A 177 8.62 0.10 -5.45
CA GLY A 177 7.54 -0.44 -6.29
C GLY A 177 6.93 0.57 -7.26
N TYR A 178 6.99 1.86 -6.93
CA TYR A 178 6.44 2.92 -7.77
C TYR A 178 7.41 3.44 -8.84
N SER A 179 6.98 3.37 -10.09
CA SER A 179 7.77 3.77 -11.27
C SER A 179 8.20 5.24 -11.25
N PHE A 180 7.39 6.14 -10.66
CA PHE A 180 7.74 7.56 -10.53
C PHE A 180 9.00 7.80 -9.68
N THR A 181 9.42 6.83 -8.87
CA THR A 181 10.66 6.92 -8.10
C THR A 181 11.88 6.41 -8.87
N HIS A 182 11.70 5.53 -9.87
CA HIS A 182 12.80 4.77 -10.48
C HIS A 182 13.85 5.65 -11.15
N ARG A 183 13.45 6.79 -11.71
CA ARG A 183 14.34 7.74 -12.39
C ARG A 183 14.98 8.78 -11.47
N LEU A 184 14.64 8.78 -10.18
CA LEU A 184 15.27 9.69 -9.22
C LEU A 184 16.76 9.33 -9.00
N PRO A 185 17.66 10.31 -8.88
CA PRO A 185 19.04 10.06 -8.42
C PRO A 185 19.06 9.36 -7.05
N PRO A 186 20.08 8.54 -6.72
CA PRO A 186 20.10 7.72 -5.51
C PRO A 186 19.75 8.46 -4.21
N GLY A 187 20.29 9.67 -4.00
CA GLY A 187 19.98 10.48 -2.83
C GLY A 187 18.52 10.93 -2.75
N ARG A 188 17.93 11.36 -3.88
CA ARG A 188 16.51 11.75 -3.94
C ARG A 188 15.58 10.54 -3.82
N TRP A 189 15.98 9.38 -4.37
CA TRP A 189 15.25 8.13 -4.21
C TRP A 189 15.20 7.72 -2.72
N ALA A 190 16.34 7.72 -2.04
CA ALA A 190 16.41 7.38 -0.61
C ALA A 190 15.61 8.37 0.23
N TYR A 191 15.68 9.67 -0.06
CA TYR A 191 14.85 10.68 0.60
C TYR A 191 13.35 10.40 0.41
N SER A 192 12.91 10.17 -0.83
CA SER A 192 11.52 9.86 -1.15
C SER A 192 11.03 8.58 -0.45
N ARG A 193 11.82 7.50 -0.48
CA ARG A 193 11.53 6.25 0.25
C ARG A 193 11.40 6.49 1.75
N ASN A 194 12.36 7.19 2.36
CA ASN A 194 12.34 7.41 3.81
C ASN A 194 11.11 8.23 4.23
N ARG A 195 10.69 9.18 3.39
CA ARG A 195 9.45 9.95 3.58
C ARG A 195 8.22 9.05 3.48
N MET A 196 8.09 8.23 2.43
CA MET A 196 6.99 7.26 2.32
C MET A 196 6.97 6.30 3.51
N ALA A 197 8.12 5.77 3.94
CA ALA A 197 8.19 4.85 5.08
C ALA A 197 7.75 5.49 6.42
N GLN A 198 7.90 6.81 6.58
CA GLN A 198 7.46 7.55 7.77
C GLN A 198 5.96 7.88 7.74
N GLU A 199 5.38 7.98 6.56
CA GLU A 199 4.02 8.53 6.37
C GLU A 199 3.02 7.50 5.85
N MET A 200 3.47 6.33 5.40
CA MET A 200 2.60 5.31 4.80
C MET A 200 1.51 4.88 5.78
N THR A 201 0.28 4.97 5.30
CA THR A 201 -0.92 4.49 5.98
C THR A 201 -1.72 3.69 4.95
N PHE A 202 -2.28 2.56 5.37
CA PHE A 202 -2.99 1.65 4.46
C PHE A 202 -4.44 1.53 4.89
N GLY A 203 -5.36 1.76 3.95
CA GLY A 203 -6.80 1.67 4.21
C GLY A 203 -7.22 0.29 4.73
N SER A 204 -6.51 -0.78 4.33
CA SER A 204 -6.71 -2.15 4.80
C SER A 204 -6.80 -2.27 6.33
N THR A 205 -5.92 -1.60 7.06
CA THR A 205 -5.88 -1.63 8.54
C THR A 205 -7.05 -0.88 9.15
N GLY A 206 -7.34 0.33 8.67
CA GLY A 206 -8.47 1.13 9.14
C GLY A 206 -9.81 0.46 8.84
N ILE A 207 -9.97 -0.10 7.63
CA ILE A 207 -11.18 -0.83 7.22
C ILE A 207 -11.33 -2.11 8.05
N GLY A 208 -10.25 -2.88 8.21
CA GLY A 208 -10.24 -4.06 9.07
C GLY A 208 -10.71 -3.76 10.48
N GLN A 209 -10.21 -2.67 11.08
CA GLN A 209 -10.64 -2.24 12.41
C GLN A 209 -12.14 -1.91 12.49
N GLN A 210 -12.70 -1.22 11.48
CA GLN A 210 -14.15 -0.95 11.42
C GLN A 210 -14.98 -2.24 11.32
N LEU A 211 -14.41 -3.31 10.77
CA LEU A 211 -15.04 -4.63 10.65
C LEU A 211 -14.71 -5.58 11.82
N GLY A 212 -13.96 -5.11 12.82
CA GLY A 212 -13.51 -5.95 13.93
C GLY A 212 -12.49 -7.03 13.54
N MET A 213 -11.75 -6.82 12.45
CA MET A 213 -10.70 -7.71 11.95
C MET A 213 -9.29 -7.23 12.32
N CYS A 214 -8.41 -8.17 12.65
CA CYS A 214 -6.97 -7.93 12.75
C CYS A 214 -6.33 -8.02 11.36
N VAL A 215 -5.87 -6.89 10.81
CA VAL A 215 -5.21 -6.85 9.50
C VAL A 215 -3.72 -6.57 9.68
N ALA A 216 -2.87 -7.39 9.06
CA ALA A 216 -1.42 -7.27 9.19
C ALA A 216 -0.68 -7.54 7.87
N SER A 217 0.41 -6.81 7.67
CA SER A 217 1.38 -7.08 6.60
C SER A 217 2.75 -7.38 7.21
N PRO A 218 3.50 -8.37 6.68
CA PRO A 218 4.87 -8.62 7.12
C PRO A 218 5.80 -7.46 6.75
N PHE A 219 5.50 -6.70 5.69
CA PHE A 219 6.38 -5.64 5.20
C PHE A 219 6.31 -4.36 6.04
N THR A 220 5.21 -4.15 6.77
CA THR A 220 5.04 -3.01 7.69
C THR A 220 5.68 -3.24 9.07
N GLN A 221 6.14 -4.46 9.36
CA GLN A 221 6.80 -4.76 10.62
C GLN A 221 8.12 -3.99 10.76
N ALA A 222 8.37 -3.38 11.92
CA ALA A 222 9.50 -2.47 12.16
C ALA A 222 10.87 -3.08 11.78
N GLY A 223 11.04 -4.39 12.00
CA GLY A 223 12.26 -5.10 11.60
C GLY A 223 12.47 -5.16 10.08
N VAL A 224 11.40 -5.32 9.31
CA VAL A 224 11.43 -5.32 7.84
C VAL A 224 11.64 -3.91 7.32
N VAL A 225 10.90 -2.92 7.84
CA VAL A 225 11.09 -1.49 7.51
C VAL A 225 12.56 -1.10 7.70
N LYS A 226 13.14 -1.39 8.87
CA LYS A 226 14.56 -1.09 9.16
C LYS A 226 15.52 -1.78 8.19
N ALA A 227 15.25 -3.03 7.79
CA ALA A 227 16.09 -3.74 6.82
C ALA A 227 15.97 -3.14 5.42
N CYS A 228 14.77 -2.78 4.98
CA CYS A 228 14.53 -2.11 3.69
C CYS A 228 15.23 -0.75 3.62
N LEU A 229 15.18 0.04 4.70
CA LEU A 229 15.84 1.36 4.75
C LEU A 229 17.38 1.28 4.67
N ALA A 230 17.97 0.13 4.95
CA ALA A 230 19.42 -0.10 4.81
C ALA A 230 19.85 -0.41 3.37
N LEU A 231 18.92 -0.64 2.44
CA LEU A 231 19.20 -0.92 1.03
C LEU A 231 19.45 0.37 0.24
N SER A 232 20.29 0.28 -0.80
CA SER A 232 20.48 1.35 -1.78
C SER A 232 19.41 1.33 -2.87
N LYS A 233 19.38 2.36 -3.72
CA LYS A 233 18.56 2.35 -4.93
C LYS A 233 18.91 1.15 -5.83
N ASP A 234 20.21 0.90 -6.03
CA ASP A 234 20.71 -0.18 -6.91
C ASP A 234 20.40 -1.57 -6.35
N ASP A 235 20.15 -1.69 -5.04
CA ASP A 235 19.61 -2.92 -4.47
C ASP A 235 18.13 -3.12 -4.85
N CYS A 236 17.36 -2.04 -4.94
CA CYS A 236 15.88 -2.04 -5.04
C CYS A 236 15.32 -1.94 -6.47
N VAL A 237 16.02 -1.23 -7.35
CA VAL A 237 15.58 -0.92 -8.72
C VAL A 237 16.65 -1.38 -9.70
N ARG A 238 16.23 -2.11 -10.74
CA ARG A 238 17.10 -2.65 -11.79
C ARG A 238 16.57 -2.30 -13.16
N GLU A 239 17.46 -1.98 -14.08
CA GLU A 239 17.16 -1.89 -15.51
C GLU A 239 17.16 -3.27 -16.15
N LEU A 240 16.11 -3.58 -16.90
CA LEU A 240 15.96 -4.82 -17.64
C LEU A 240 16.60 -4.69 -19.05
N PRO A 241 16.86 -5.81 -19.75
CA PRO A 241 17.50 -5.77 -21.08
C PRO A 241 16.75 -4.93 -22.14
N ASP A 242 15.45 -4.71 -21.94
CA ASP A 242 14.60 -3.87 -22.80
C ASP A 242 14.63 -2.37 -22.42
N GLY A 243 15.48 -1.98 -21.47
CA GLY A 243 15.59 -0.61 -20.96
C GLY A 243 14.50 -0.21 -19.97
N SER A 244 13.55 -1.10 -19.65
CA SER A 244 12.53 -0.84 -18.63
C SER A 244 13.10 -0.95 -17.21
N LEU A 245 12.54 -0.19 -16.26
CA LEU A 245 12.97 -0.22 -14.86
C LEU A 245 12.01 -1.10 -14.04
N GLN A 246 12.58 -2.03 -13.28
CA GLN A 246 11.87 -2.93 -12.39
C GLN A 246 12.23 -2.66 -10.93
N GLY A 247 11.20 -2.38 -10.13
CA GLY A 247 11.31 -2.24 -8.68
C GLY A 247 11.17 -3.56 -7.92
N LYS A 248 11.33 -3.49 -6.59
CA LYS A 248 11.19 -4.61 -5.65
C LYS A 248 12.14 -5.78 -5.96
N VAL A 249 13.30 -5.48 -6.56
CA VAL A 249 14.33 -6.46 -6.91
C VAL A 249 14.71 -7.36 -5.73
N PRO A 250 14.84 -6.86 -4.46
CA PRO A 250 15.14 -7.70 -3.32
C PRO A 250 14.12 -8.81 -3.09
N LEU A 251 12.82 -8.52 -3.23
CA LEU A 251 11.78 -9.55 -3.06
C LEU A 251 11.80 -10.55 -4.21
N ARG A 252 12.01 -10.10 -5.45
CA ARG A 252 12.12 -10.98 -6.61
C ARG A 252 13.30 -11.95 -6.50
N GLU A 253 14.42 -11.51 -5.94
CA GLU A 253 15.60 -12.35 -5.72
C GLU A 253 15.46 -13.29 -4.52
N LEU A 254 14.80 -12.83 -3.44
CA LEU A 254 14.58 -13.64 -2.24
C LEU A 254 13.48 -14.69 -2.42
N PHE A 255 12.54 -14.46 -3.34
CA PHE A 255 11.41 -15.33 -3.63
C PHE A 255 11.26 -15.60 -5.14
N PRO A 256 12.30 -16.17 -5.80
CA PRO A 256 12.33 -16.29 -7.26
C PRO A 256 11.32 -17.30 -7.82
N ARG A 257 10.77 -18.16 -6.96
CA ARG A 257 9.79 -19.19 -7.33
C ARG A 257 8.34 -18.73 -7.18
N VAL A 258 8.11 -17.58 -6.55
CA VAL A 258 6.75 -17.03 -6.43
C VAL A 258 6.25 -16.72 -7.83
N THR A 259 5.00 -17.10 -8.13
CA THR A 259 4.43 -17.01 -9.48
C THR A 259 4.61 -15.62 -10.11
N SER A 260 4.48 -14.57 -9.29
CA SER A 260 4.56 -13.18 -9.74
C SER A 260 5.96 -12.54 -9.63
N ALA A 261 7.02 -13.33 -9.41
CA ALA A 261 8.40 -12.85 -9.35
C ALA A 261 8.85 -12.10 -10.62
N GLY A 262 8.31 -12.45 -11.78
CA GLY A 262 8.55 -11.77 -13.06
C GLY A 262 7.50 -10.72 -13.45
N ARG A 263 6.34 -10.67 -12.77
CA ARG A 263 5.22 -9.78 -13.13
C ARG A 263 5.60 -8.32 -12.96
N ARG A 264 5.24 -7.46 -13.91
CA ARG A 264 5.30 -6.01 -13.74
C ARG A 264 4.39 -5.56 -12.59
N LYS A 265 4.60 -4.36 -12.05
CA LYS A 265 3.74 -3.81 -10.99
C LYS A 265 2.51 -3.16 -11.61
N ASP A 266 1.33 -3.63 -11.24
CA ASP A 266 0.05 -2.94 -11.49
C ASP A 266 -0.45 -2.34 -10.15
N PRO A 267 -0.95 -1.09 -10.10
CA PRO A 267 -1.72 -0.58 -8.96
C PRO A 267 -2.97 -1.43 -8.69
N ILE A 268 -3.48 -1.42 -7.45
CA ILE A 268 -4.65 -2.23 -7.04
C ILE A 268 -5.84 -1.92 -7.97
N GLU A 269 -6.13 -0.64 -8.20
CA GLU A 269 -7.21 -0.17 -9.08
C GLU A 269 -7.14 -0.71 -10.51
N VAL A 270 -5.93 -0.90 -11.05
CA VAL A 270 -5.74 -1.49 -12.38
C VAL A 270 -5.94 -3.01 -12.29
N GLY A 271 -5.32 -3.62 -11.28
CA GLY A 271 -5.36 -5.06 -11.07
C GLY A 271 -6.77 -5.61 -10.88
N CYS A 272 -7.60 -4.94 -10.08
CA CYS A 272 -8.98 -5.34 -9.80
C CYS A 272 -10.02 -4.68 -10.73
N GLY A 273 -9.63 -3.67 -11.51
CA GLY A 273 -10.49 -2.99 -12.48
C GLY A 273 -11.23 -1.74 -11.97
N THR A 274 -11.03 -1.29 -10.73
CA THR A 274 -11.66 -0.05 -10.24
C THR A 274 -11.12 1.22 -10.90
N THR A 275 -10.02 1.18 -11.67
CA THR A 275 -9.60 2.29 -12.54
C THR A 275 -10.71 2.71 -13.51
N ALA A 276 -11.62 1.80 -13.88
CA ALA A 276 -12.74 2.14 -14.73
C ALA A 276 -13.69 3.20 -14.12
N LEU A 277 -13.66 3.43 -12.80
CA LEU A 277 -14.38 4.53 -12.15
C LEU A 277 -13.93 5.91 -12.64
N SER A 278 -12.65 6.07 -12.98
CA SER A 278 -12.12 7.35 -13.48
C SER A 278 -12.23 7.48 -15.01
N ARG A 279 -12.92 6.54 -15.70
CA ARG A 279 -13.14 6.68 -17.14
C ARG A 279 -14.18 7.78 -17.37
N PRO A 280 -13.97 8.66 -18.37
CA PRO A 280 -14.97 9.65 -18.76
C PRO A 280 -16.33 8.99 -19.00
N GLY A 281 -17.41 9.60 -18.51
CA GLY A 281 -18.77 9.08 -18.67
C GLY A 281 -19.28 8.22 -17.51
N PHE A 282 -18.42 7.58 -16.71
CA PHE A 282 -18.91 6.65 -15.67
C PHE A 282 -19.85 7.32 -14.67
N PHE A 283 -19.49 8.53 -14.23
CA PHE A 283 -20.28 9.27 -13.25
C PHE A 283 -21.40 10.13 -13.88
N ASP A 284 -21.53 10.17 -15.20
CA ASP A 284 -22.57 10.97 -15.87
C ASP A 284 -23.97 10.38 -15.62
N GLU A 285 -24.05 9.06 -15.40
CA GLU A 285 -25.28 8.38 -15.00
C GLU A 285 -25.73 8.73 -13.57
N LEU A 286 -24.79 9.18 -12.72
CA LEU A 286 -25.04 9.51 -11.32
C LEU A 286 -25.19 11.03 -11.09
N VAL A 287 -24.52 11.84 -11.91
CA VAL A 287 -24.50 13.29 -11.83
C VAL A 287 -24.40 13.87 -13.24
N ASP A 288 -25.46 14.51 -13.73
CA ASP A 288 -25.40 15.28 -14.97
C ASP A 288 -24.60 16.58 -14.80
N ASP A 289 -24.24 17.24 -15.92
CA ASP A 289 -23.41 18.45 -15.91
C ASP A 289 -24.05 19.63 -15.18
N SER A 290 -25.37 19.77 -15.27
CA SER A 290 -26.09 20.88 -14.63
C SER A 290 -26.12 20.71 -13.11
N THR A 291 -26.41 19.49 -12.65
CA THR A 291 -26.34 19.10 -11.24
C THR A 291 -24.93 19.26 -10.69
N PHE A 292 -23.92 18.82 -11.44
CA PHE A 292 -22.52 18.97 -11.03
C PHE A 292 -22.14 20.44 -10.84
N ALA A 293 -22.48 21.31 -11.80
CA ALA A 293 -22.14 22.72 -11.72
C ALA A 293 -22.77 23.42 -10.50
N VAL A 294 -24.05 23.15 -10.24
CA VAL A 294 -24.78 23.72 -9.10
C VAL A 294 -24.18 23.24 -7.77
N GLU A 295 -23.95 21.93 -7.63
CA GLU A 295 -23.45 21.37 -6.37
C GLU A 295 -21.99 21.70 -6.11
N ALA A 296 -21.13 21.71 -7.14
CA ALA A 296 -19.73 22.11 -6.96
C ALA A 296 -19.63 23.56 -6.48
N ALA A 297 -20.46 24.47 -7.02
CA ALA A 297 -20.54 25.86 -6.57
C ALA A 297 -21.04 25.96 -5.12
N PHE A 298 -22.10 25.23 -4.77
CA PHE A 298 -22.61 25.16 -3.40
C PHE A 298 -21.55 24.64 -2.42
N VAL A 299 -20.86 23.56 -2.76
CA VAL A 299 -19.82 22.97 -1.90
C VAL A 299 -18.65 23.93 -1.71
N LEU A 300 -18.25 24.66 -2.75
CA LEU A 300 -17.23 25.68 -2.63
C LEU A 300 -17.68 26.83 -1.71
N GLU A 301 -18.87 27.37 -1.90
CA GLU A 301 -19.38 28.51 -1.14
C GLU A 301 -19.67 28.15 0.32
N GLN A 302 -20.45 27.08 0.54
CA GLN A 302 -20.96 26.72 1.86
C GLN A 302 -19.98 25.90 2.69
N HIS A 303 -19.20 25.05 2.02
CA HIS A 303 -18.24 24.20 2.72
C HIS A 303 -16.81 24.68 2.54
N GLY A 304 -16.45 25.55 1.59
CA GLY A 304 -15.05 25.90 1.34
C GLY A 304 -14.21 24.71 0.86
N VAL A 305 -14.83 23.79 0.11
CA VAL A 305 -14.16 22.64 -0.50
C VAL A 305 -14.23 22.75 -2.02
N GLU A 306 -13.10 22.65 -2.69
CA GLU A 306 -13.04 22.66 -4.15
C GLU A 306 -13.25 21.25 -4.71
N ILE A 307 -14.34 21.08 -5.47
CA ILE A 307 -14.68 19.85 -6.19
C ILE A 307 -14.11 19.95 -7.61
N ARG A 308 -13.48 18.88 -8.09
CA ARG A 308 -12.70 18.88 -9.36
C ARG A 308 -13.48 18.29 -10.53
N ASP A 309 -14.28 17.28 -10.23
CA ASP A 309 -14.99 16.45 -11.19
C ASP A 309 -16.11 15.68 -10.46
N LYS A 310 -16.94 14.97 -11.24
CA LYS A 310 -18.10 14.22 -10.73
C LYS A 310 -17.71 13.06 -9.82
N GLU A 311 -16.57 12.40 -10.06
CA GLU A 311 -16.03 11.37 -9.17
C GLU A 311 -15.77 11.95 -7.77
N HIS A 312 -15.06 13.09 -7.73
CA HIS A 312 -14.75 13.82 -6.51
C HIS A 312 -16.02 14.29 -5.79
N LEU A 313 -17.05 14.74 -6.53
CA LEU A 313 -18.34 15.13 -5.95
C LEU A 313 -19.05 13.94 -5.26
N VAL A 314 -19.12 12.79 -5.93
CA VAL A 314 -19.80 11.60 -5.37
C VAL A 314 -19.11 11.12 -4.10
N TYR A 315 -17.78 11.07 -4.08
CA TYR A 315 -17.04 10.70 -2.87
C TYR A 315 -17.20 11.75 -1.76
N TYR A 316 -17.26 13.03 -2.12
CA TYR A 316 -17.51 14.08 -1.16
C TYR A 316 -18.92 14.04 -0.56
N ARG A 317 -19.96 13.70 -1.35
CA ARG A 317 -21.32 13.47 -0.83
C ARG A 317 -21.31 12.39 0.26
N ALA A 318 -20.71 11.23 -0.03
CA ALA A 318 -20.57 10.15 0.95
C ALA A 318 -19.75 10.60 2.18
N PHE A 319 -18.71 11.41 1.98
CA PHE A 319 -17.94 12.00 3.07
C PHE A 319 -18.79 12.89 3.99
N ARG A 320 -19.70 13.70 3.44
CA ARG A 320 -20.61 14.54 4.21
C ARG A 320 -21.73 13.76 4.90
N GLU A 321 -22.15 12.65 4.33
CA GLU A 321 -23.08 11.72 4.99
C GLU A 321 -22.43 11.02 6.19
N VAL A 322 -21.18 10.56 6.03
CA VAL A 322 -20.43 9.88 7.10
C VAL A 322 -19.97 10.85 8.19
N PHE A 323 -19.57 12.07 7.81
CA PHE A 323 -19.15 13.13 8.72
C PHE A 323 -20.06 14.35 8.57
N PRO A 324 -21.26 14.33 9.17
CA PRO A 324 -22.16 15.47 9.18
C PRO A 324 -21.43 16.72 9.70
N ASN A 325 -21.71 17.86 9.08
CA ASN A 325 -21.04 19.14 9.35
C ASN A 325 -19.52 19.17 9.06
N GLY A 326 -18.93 18.08 8.57
CA GLY A 326 -17.51 18.00 8.22
C GLY A 326 -16.61 17.82 9.44
N LEU A 327 -17.19 17.41 10.56
CA LEU A 327 -16.47 17.12 11.79
C LEU A 327 -15.86 15.72 11.70
N VAL A 328 -14.54 15.68 11.48
CA VAL A 328 -13.79 14.42 11.34
C VAL A 328 -12.97 14.18 12.62
N PRO A 329 -13.16 13.05 13.32
CA PRO A 329 -12.42 12.75 14.54
C PRO A 329 -10.90 12.78 14.33
N GLY A 330 -10.20 13.56 15.15
CA GLY A 330 -8.73 13.67 15.10
C GLY A 330 -8.17 14.43 13.90
N LYS A 331 -9.02 15.02 13.04
CA LYS A 331 -8.60 15.73 11.84
C LYS A 331 -9.23 17.13 11.79
N PRO A 332 -8.58 18.14 12.42
CA PRO A 332 -9.12 19.50 12.45
C PRO A 332 -9.12 20.13 11.06
N ARG A 333 -9.90 21.19 10.93
CA ARG A 333 -10.05 21.97 9.71
C ARG A 333 -9.67 23.42 9.98
N HIS A 334 -8.96 24.04 9.03
CA HIS A 334 -8.40 25.39 9.14
C HIS A 334 -7.48 25.56 10.36
N GLY A 335 -6.67 24.53 10.63
CA GLY A 335 -5.66 24.56 11.67
C GLY A 335 -4.40 25.31 11.24
N SER A 336 -3.24 24.77 11.64
CA SER A 336 -1.95 25.45 11.45
C SER A 336 -1.36 25.28 10.05
N ASP A 337 -1.70 24.19 9.38
CA ASP A 337 -1.23 23.81 8.06
C ASP A 337 -2.33 23.09 7.25
N PRO A 338 -3.45 23.79 6.97
CA PRO A 338 -4.57 23.21 6.27
C PRO A 338 -4.28 23.02 4.78
N CYS A 339 -4.92 22.01 4.18
CA CYS A 339 -4.96 21.87 2.73
C CYS A 339 -5.67 23.09 2.10
N PRO A 340 -5.10 23.72 1.07
CA PRO A 340 -5.70 24.90 0.44
C PRO A 340 -7.02 24.62 -0.29
N LYS A 341 -7.33 23.36 -0.60
CA LYS A 341 -8.51 22.96 -1.38
C LYS A 341 -9.67 22.41 -0.55
N CYS A 342 -9.40 21.83 0.60
CA CYS A 342 -10.46 21.28 1.45
C CYS A 342 -10.44 21.79 2.90
N GLY A 343 -9.39 22.51 3.30
CA GLY A 343 -9.24 23.06 4.64
C GLY A 343 -8.81 22.06 5.71
N TYR A 344 -8.83 20.74 5.46
CA TYR A 344 -8.39 19.76 6.47
C TYR A 344 -6.87 19.83 6.70
N GLU A 345 -6.46 19.67 7.95
CA GLU A 345 -5.05 19.71 8.35
C GLU A 345 -4.24 18.64 7.63
N LEU A 346 -3.06 19.03 7.13
CA LEU A 346 -2.09 18.10 6.56
C LEU A 346 -1.37 17.36 7.71
N SER A 347 -1.17 16.06 7.56
CA SER A 347 -0.51 15.19 8.56
C SER A 347 0.93 15.59 8.84
N SER A 348 1.62 16.26 7.91
CA SER A 348 2.98 16.75 8.13
C SER A 348 3.31 18.00 7.32
N LYS A 349 4.24 18.81 7.84
CA LYS A 349 4.75 20.03 7.16
C LYS A 349 5.48 19.76 5.84
N THR A 350 5.79 18.50 5.59
CA THR A 350 6.53 18.02 4.42
C THR A 350 5.64 17.34 3.39
N GLN A 351 4.35 17.13 3.68
CA GLN A 351 3.39 16.63 2.70
C GLN A 351 3.15 17.66 1.60
N ILE A 352 3.12 17.20 0.36
CA ILE A 352 2.75 17.97 -0.85
C ILE A 352 1.45 17.45 -1.47
N PHE A 353 0.78 16.56 -0.75
CA PHE A 353 -0.44 15.86 -1.13
C PHE A 353 -1.37 15.82 0.08
N CYS A 354 -2.66 16.09 -0.13
CA CYS A 354 -3.68 15.99 0.90
C CYS A 354 -4.30 14.59 0.90
N VAL A 355 -4.05 13.82 1.97
CA VAL A 355 -4.62 12.47 2.15
C VAL A 355 -6.15 12.46 2.32
N THR A 356 -6.79 13.63 2.48
CA THR A 356 -8.24 13.76 2.69
C THR A 356 -9.00 14.03 1.40
N CYS A 357 -8.54 14.95 0.54
CA CYS A 357 -9.24 15.28 -0.71
C CYS A 357 -8.43 14.92 -1.97
N GLY A 358 -7.20 14.44 -1.82
CA GLY A 358 -6.36 14.10 -2.96
C GLY A 358 -5.76 15.31 -3.69
N HIS A 359 -5.80 16.52 -3.12
CA HIS A 359 -5.12 17.66 -3.74
C HIS A 359 -3.60 17.45 -3.73
N TYR A 360 -2.96 17.54 -4.89
CA TYR A 360 -1.51 17.46 -5.06
C TYR A 360 -0.98 18.79 -5.60
N ASP A 361 0.06 19.31 -4.96
CA ASP A 361 0.82 20.46 -5.47
C ASP A 361 2.30 20.31 -5.08
N PRO A 362 3.20 20.03 -6.04
CA PRO A 362 4.63 19.87 -5.77
C PRO A 362 5.31 21.17 -5.29
N GLN A 363 4.69 22.33 -5.50
CA GLN A 363 5.20 23.63 -5.10
C GLN A 363 4.66 24.11 -3.74
N MET A 364 3.71 23.38 -3.13
CA MET A 364 3.04 23.75 -1.88
C MET A 364 4.00 24.12 -0.73
N ARG A 365 5.22 23.56 -0.74
CA ARG A 365 6.25 23.77 0.31
C ARG A 365 7.44 24.61 -0.15
N ALA A 366 7.45 25.10 -1.39
CA ALA A 366 8.55 25.91 -1.91
C ALA A 366 8.71 27.24 -1.16
N HIS A 367 7.60 27.82 -0.69
CA HIS A 367 7.60 29.15 -0.03
C HIS A 367 7.84 29.13 1.49
N LYS A 368 7.71 27.97 2.17
CA LYS A 368 7.90 27.83 3.62
C LYS A 368 9.34 27.49 4.03
N ARG A 369 10.30 27.54 3.09
CA ARG A 369 11.73 27.21 3.28
C ARG A 369 12.64 28.45 3.38
N LYS A 370 12.07 29.65 3.59
CA LYS A 370 12.84 30.86 3.87
C LYS A 370 13.08 31.03 5.36
#